data_AF-A0A9X3V9Z9-F1
#
_entry.id   AF-A0A9X3V9Z9-F1
#
_cell.length_a   1.000
_cell.length_b   1.000
_cell.length_c   1.000
_cell.angle_alpha   90.00
_cell.angle_beta   90.00
_cell.angle_gamma   90.00
#
_symmetry.space_group_name_H-M   'P 1'
#
loop_
_entity.id
_entity.type
_entity.pdbx_description
1 polymer ?
#
loop_
_entity_poly.entity_id
_entity_poly.type
_entity_poly.pdbx_seq_one_letter_code
_entity_poly.pdbx_strand_id
1 'polypeptide(L)'
;MKAVESYKKYFLLMEGGDALPFMEFIDEVRAGKVSLSEVDELVEYIVSTYEIIPARLQAAVLLSLFQIDEDVGCSFARKEISRSVEEFKVQAEYLHKIVSIMLSCRGIKESMPPDDYDKNMKIAFAFDEGVDVQKFLKN
;
A
#
# COMPACT_ATOMS: atom_id res chain seq x y z
N MET A 1 3.61 12.04 -22.97
CA MET A 1 4.43 11.04 -22.26
C MET A 1 3.44 10.21 -21.49
N LYS A 2 3.32 8.90 -21.77
CA LYS A 2 2.26 8.09 -21.17
C LYS A 2 2.54 7.93 -19.67
N ALA A 3 1.54 8.05 -18.79
CA ALA A 3 1.72 7.93 -17.33
C ALA A 3 2.52 6.69 -16.89
N VAL A 4 2.33 5.55 -17.58
CA VAL A 4 3.11 4.32 -17.36
C VAL A 4 4.61 4.50 -17.61
N GLU A 5 5.00 5.29 -18.63
CA GLU A 5 6.41 5.57 -18.93
C GLU A 5 7.04 6.44 -17.83
N SER A 6 6.30 7.45 -17.36
CA SER A 6 6.70 8.29 -16.22
C SER A 6 6.86 7.46 -14.96
N TYR A 7 5.89 6.61 -14.64
CA TYR A 7 5.97 5.68 -13.51
C TYR A 7 7.22 4.80 -13.60
N LYS A 8 7.46 4.14 -14.73
CA LYS A 8 8.65 3.30 -14.92
C LYS A 8 9.95 4.06 -14.69
N LYS A 9 10.04 5.27 -15.26
CA LYS A 9 11.20 6.14 -15.09
C LYS A 9 11.44 6.50 -13.62
N TYR A 10 10.40 6.95 -12.91
CA TYR A 10 10.53 7.39 -11.53
C TYR A 10 10.69 6.24 -10.56
N PHE A 11 10.09 5.08 -10.86
CA PHE A 11 10.27 3.85 -10.10
C PHE A 11 11.74 3.43 -10.09
N LEU A 12 12.44 3.47 -11.24
CA LEU A 12 13.89 3.20 -11.30
C LEU A 12 14.72 4.13 -10.42
N LEU A 13 14.34 5.40 -10.31
CA LEU A 13 15.00 6.36 -9.41
C LEU A 13 14.77 5.99 -7.94
N MET A 14 13.53 5.61 -7.60
CA MET A 14 13.18 5.11 -6.27
C MET A 14 13.96 3.84 -5.92
N GLU A 15 14.15 2.91 -6.87
CA GLU A 15 14.99 1.72 -6.65
C GLU A 15 16.45 2.08 -6.35
N GLY A 16 16.94 3.19 -6.93
CA GLY A 16 18.25 3.79 -6.68
C GLY A 16 18.34 4.59 -5.39
N GLY A 17 17.25 4.73 -4.64
CA GLY A 17 17.17 5.44 -3.36
C GLY A 17 16.65 6.88 -3.44
N ASP A 18 16.32 7.38 -4.63
CA ASP A 18 15.70 8.70 -4.80
C ASP A 18 14.19 8.55 -5.06
N ALA A 19 13.41 8.61 -3.99
CA ALA A 19 11.97 8.48 -4.06
C ALA A 19 11.24 9.81 -4.39
N LEU A 20 11.93 10.95 -4.40
CA LEU A 20 11.27 12.26 -4.54
C LEU A 20 10.51 12.40 -5.88
N PRO A 21 11.11 12.08 -7.04
CA PRO A 21 10.41 12.18 -8.32
C PRO A 21 9.19 11.25 -8.41
N PHE A 22 9.26 10.11 -7.72
CA PHE A 22 8.16 9.16 -7.66
C PHE A 22 7.00 9.74 -6.83
N MET A 23 7.28 10.29 -5.65
CA MET A 23 6.26 10.93 -4.81
C MET A 23 5.61 12.14 -5.50
N GLU A 24 6.41 12.98 -6.17
CA GLU A 24 5.89 14.11 -6.94
C GLU A 24 4.93 13.64 -8.04
N PHE A 25 5.27 12.58 -8.76
CA PHE A 25 4.41 12.01 -9.78
C PHE A 25 3.08 11.49 -9.20
N ILE A 26 3.09 10.82 -8.05
CA ILE A 26 1.86 10.39 -7.37
C ILE A 26 1.00 11.60 -6.99
N ASP A 27 1.59 12.69 -6.50
CA ASP A 27 0.87 13.92 -6.20
C ASP A 27 0.28 14.59 -7.45
N GLU A 28 0.94 14.49 -8.61
CA GLU A 28 0.37 14.94 -9.89
C GLU A 28 -0.84 14.13 -10.33
N VAL A 29 -0.78 12.80 -10.17
CA VAL A 29 -1.92 11.91 -10.44
C VAL A 29 -3.10 12.29 -9.54
N ARG A 30 -2.86 12.44 -8.24
CA ARG A 30 -3.88 12.85 -7.25
C ARG A 30 -4.46 14.23 -7.51
N ALA A 31 -3.64 15.15 -8.02
CA ALA A 31 -4.08 16.49 -8.40
C ALA A 31 -4.90 16.50 -9.71
N GLY A 32 -5.13 15.35 -10.34
CA GLY A 32 -5.89 15.24 -11.60
C GLY A 32 -5.14 15.80 -12.80
N LYS A 33 -3.81 15.90 -12.74
CA LYS A 33 -2.97 16.35 -13.87
C LYS A 33 -2.76 15.25 -14.92
N VAL A 34 -3.05 14.01 -14.56
CA VAL A 34 -3.01 12.83 -15.43
C VAL A 34 -4.43 12.45 -15.82
N SER A 35 -4.66 12.10 -17.09
CA SER A 35 -6.00 11.75 -17.56
C SER A 35 -6.48 10.42 -16.95
N LEU A 36 -7.79 10.27 -16.73
CA LEU A 36 -8.36 9.05 -16.13
C LEU A 36 -7.98 7.78 -16.91
N SER A 37 -8.00 7.81 -18.24
CA SER A 37 -7.56 6.67 -19.06
C SER A 37 -6.10 6.29 -18.83
N GLU A 38 -5.23 7.27 -18.58
CA GLU A 38 -3.84 6.99 -18.26
C GLU A 38 -3.65 6.48 -16.82
N VAL A 39 -4.51 6.91 -15.90
CA VAL A 39 -4.57 6.38 -14.53
C VAL A 39 -5.01 4.92 -14.55
N ASP A 40 -6.05 4.57 -15.31
CA ASP A 40 -6.51 3.19 -15.45
C ASP A 40 -5.40 2.28 -16.00
N GLU A 41 -4.73 2.71 -17.09
CA GLU A 41 -3.57 2.00 -17.65
C GLU A 41 -2.41 1.85 -16.63
N LEU A 42 -2.17 2.89 -15.81
CA LEU A 42 -1.16 2.87 -14.77
C LEU A 42 -1.50 1.87 -13.66
N VAL A 43 -2.73 1.87 -13.18
CA VAL A 43 -3.23 0.96 -12.15
C VAL A 43 -3.13 -0.49 -12.62
N GLU A 44 -3.58 -0.78 -13.85
CA GLU A 44 -3.45 -2.11 -14.46
C GLU A 44 -1.98 -2.54 -14.55
N TYR A 45 -1.09 -1.63 -14.95
CA TYR A 45 0.34 -1.91 -15.01
C TYR A 45 0.94 -2.25 -13.64
N ILE A 46 0.67 -1.44 -12.61
CA ILE A 46 1.18 -1.66 -11.25
C ILE A 46 0.69 -3.00 -10.71
N VAL A 47 -0.60 -3.29 -10.85
CA VAL A 47 -1.20 -4.56 -10.40
C VAL A 47 -0.55 -5.76 -11.11
N SER A 48 -0.36 -5.69 -12.43
CA SER A 48 0.23 -6.79 -13.21
C SER A 48 1.70 -7.07 -12.89
N THR A 49 2.41 -6.10 -12.30
CA THR A 49 3.84 -6.19 -12.02
C THR A 49 4.16 -6.31 -10.54
N TYR A 50 3.16 -6.26 -9.66
CA TYR A 50 3.37 -6.17 -8.21
C TYR A 50 4.23 -7.30 -7.63
N GLU A 51 3.97 -8.54 -8.03
CA GLU A 51 4.66 -9.73 -7.49
C GLU A 51 6.15 -9.77 -7.85
N ILE A 52 6.57 -9.09 -8.93
CA ILE A 52 7.97 -9.03 -9.36
C ILE A 52 8.72 -7.81 -8.79
N ILE A 53 8.02 -6.91 -8.08
CA ILE A 53 8.64 -5.76 -7.42
C ILE A 53 9.49 -6.25 -6.25
N PRO A 54 10.71 -5.72 -6.05
CA PRO A 54 11.54 -6.08 -4.91
C PRO A 54 10.78 -5.88 -3.59
N ALA A 55 10.82 -6.86 -2.69
CA ALA A 55 10.08 -6.85 -1.42
C ALA A 55 10.24 -5.52 -0.63
N ARG A 56 11.46 -4.96 -0.61
CA ARG A 56 11.76 -3.68 0.04
C ARG A 56 10.96 -2.47 -0.49
N LEU A 57 10.40 -2.56 -1.70
CA LEU A 57 9.63 -1.51 -2.38
C LEU A 57 8.14 -1.82 -2.48
N GLN A 58 7.72 -3.07 -2.28
CA GLN A 58 6.31 -3.51 -2.37
C GLN A 58 5.40 -2.67 -1.48
N ALA A 59 5.88 -2.30 -0.29
CA ALA A 59 5.16 -1.47 0.65
C ALA A 59 4.90 -0.04 0.13
N ALA A 60 5.91 0.57 -0.52
CA ALA A 60 5.81 1.91 -1.09
C ALA A 60 4.90 1.92 -2.32
N VAL A 61 4.99 0.88 -3.16
CA VAL A 61 4.11 0.73 -4.33
C VAL A 61 2.66 0.50 -3.93
N LEU A 62 2.41 -0.34 -2.92
CA LEU A 62 1.04 -0.57 -2.44
C LEU A 62 0.41 0.72 -1.88
N LEU A 63 1.17 1.50 -1.12
CA LEU A 63 0.71 2.81 -0.64
C LEU A 63 0.40 3.76 -1.80
N SER A 64 1.23 3.76 -2.83
CA SER A 64 1.03 4.60 -4.02
C SER A 64 -0.20 4.17 -4.80
N LEU A 65 -0.43 2.86 -4.94
CA LEU A 65 -1.62 2.30 -5.57
C LEU A 65 -2.88 2.74 -4.82
N PHE A 66 -2.90 2.66 -3.49
CA PHE A 66 -3.99 3.17 -2.66
C PHE A 66 -4.20 4.68 -2.80
N GLN A 67 -3.13 5.45 -3.00
CA GLN A 67 -3.21 6.89 -3.21
C GLN A 67 -3.70 7.29 -4.61
N ILE A 68 -3.46 6.44 -5.62
CA ILE A 68 -3.93 6.62 -7.00
C ILE A 68 -5.39 6.17 -7.13
N ASP A 69 -5.68 4.97 -6.64
CA ASP A 69 -6.99 4.31 -6.70
C ASP A 69 -7.24 3.58 -5.36
N GLU A 70 -8.09 4.18 -4.54
CA GLU A 70 -8.40 3.69 -3.20
C GLU A 70 -8.98 2.27 -3.22
N ASP A 71 -9.92 2.01 -4.14
CA ASP A 71 -10.64 0.74 -4.21
C ASP A 71 -9.69 -0.40 -4.59
N VAL A 72 -8.84 -0.18 -5.59
CA VAL A 72 -7.83 -1.16 -6.01
C VAL A 72 -6.79 -1.36 -4.92
N GLY A 73 -6.28 -0.28 -4.31
CA GLY A 73 -5.32 -0.37 -3.19
C GLY A 73 -5.89 -1.15 -2.00
N CYS A 74 -7.15 -0.90 -1.62
CA CYS A 74 -7.84 -1.65 -0.57
C CYS A 74 -8.01 -3.13 -0.93
N SER A 75 -8.39 -3.43 -2.16
CA SER A 75 -8.54 -4.81 -2.64
C SER A 75 -7.21 -5.57 -2.59
N PHE A 76 -6.12 -4.90 -2.97
CA PHE A 76 -4.77 -5.47 -2.95
C PHE A 76 -4.25 -5.68 -1.53
N ALA A 77 -4.43 -4.69 -0.64
CA ALA A 77 -4.04 -4.79 0.76
C ALA A 77 -4.76 -5.96 1.48
N ARG A 78 -6.02 -6.25 1.13
CA ARG A 78 -6.74 -7.42 1.64
C ARG A 78 -6.12 -8.74 1.20
N LYS A 79 -5.58 -8.84 -0.01
CA LYS A 79 -4.91 -10.05 -0.48
C LYS A 79 -3.57 -10.26 0.22
N GLU A 80 -2.87 -9.17 0.50
CA GLU A 80 -1.55 -9.20 1.12
C GLU A 80 -1.58 -9.40 2.64
N ILE A 81 -2.73 -9.21 3.32
CA ILE A 81 -2.80 -9.30 4.79
C ILE A 81 -2.42 -10.71 5.28
N SER A 82 -3.00 -11.76 4.70
CA SER A 82 -2.74 -13.14 5.13
C SER A 82 -1.27 -13.51 4.93
N ARG A 83 -0.71 -13.17 3.76
CA ARG A 83 0.71 -13.36 3.46
C ARG A 83 1.61 -12.59 4.43
N SER A 84 1.25 -11.35 4.77
CA SER A 84 2.05 -10.50 5.65
C SER A 84 2.00 -10.95 7.11
N VAL A 85 0.90 -11.59 7.55
CA VAL A 85 0.80 -12.26 8.84
C VAL A 85 1.71 -13.49 8.90
N GLU A 86 1.79 -14.28 7.81
CA GLU A 86 2.67 -15.45 7.71
C GLU A 86 4.16 -15.08 7.64
N GLU A 87 4.49 -14.06 6.84
CA GLU A 87 5.86 -13.55 6.65
C GLU A 87 6.30 -12.55 7.74
N PHE A 88 5.43 -12.29 8.73
CA PHE A 88 5.54 -11.21 9.72
C PHE A 88 6.89 -11.14 10.44
N LYS A 89 7.52 -12.30 10.72
CA LYS A 89 8.82 -12.35 11.41
C LYS A 89 9.94 -11.65 10.64
N VAL A 90 9.76 -11.33 9.37
CA VAL A 90 10.78 -10.80 8.47
C VAL A 90 10.52 -9.34 8.06
N GLN A 91 9.27 -8.84 8.11
CA GLN A 91 8.91 -7.54 7.50
C GLN A 91 7.85 -6.72 8.28
N ALA A 92 8.17 -6.29 9.50
CA ALA A 92 7.23 -5.51 10.34
C ALA A 92 6.76 -4.17 9.71
N GLU A 93 7.63 -3.48 8.96
CA GLU A 93 7.27 -2.23 8.27
C GLU A 93 6.21 -2.47 7.18
N TYR A 94 6.28 -3.61 6.49
CA TYR A 94 5.32 -3.97 5.45
C TYR A 94 3.95 -4.24 6.05
N LEU A 95 3.90 -4.99 7.15
CA LEU A 95 2.66 -5.23 7.89
C LEU A 95 2.02 -3.92 8.36
N HIS A 96 2.81 -3.03 8.98
CA HIS A 96 2.31 -1.74 9.44
C HIS A 96 1.63 -0.93 8.31
N LYS A 97 2.24 -0.91 7.11
CA LYS A 97 1.68 -0.21 5.94
C LYS A 97 0.37 -0.85 5.47
N ILE A 98 0.30 -2.17 5.33
CA ILE A 98 -0.93 -2.87 4.93
C ILE A 98 -2.05 -2.60 5.94
N VAL A 99 -1.76 -2.74 7.23
CA VAL A 99 -2.75 -2.51 8.29
C VAL A 99 -3.23 -1.06 8.30
N SER A 100 -2.32 -0.10 8.08
CA SER A 100 -2.68 1.33 7.99
C SER A 100 -3.61 1.63 6.81
N ILE A 101 -3.36 1.01 5.66
CA ILE A 101 -4.25 1.09 4.49
C ILE A 101 -5.62 0.48 4.85
N MET A 102 -5.64 -0.72 5.44
CA MET A 102 -6.87 -1.41 5.81
C MET A 102 -7.73 -0.65 6.82
N LEU A 103 -7.12 0.01 7.81
CA LEU A 103 -7.82 0.90 8.74
C LEU A 103 -8.43 2.10 8.02
N SER A 104 -7.68 2.70 7.09
CA SER A 104 -8.12 3.84 6.27
C SER A 104 -9.33 3.46 5.42
N CYS A 105 -9.28 2.32 4.72
CA CYS A 105 -10.39 1.76 3.94
C CYS A 105 -11.67 1.52 4.76
N ARG A 106 -11.55 1.36 6.08
CA ARG A 106 -12.68 1.15 7.01
C ARG A 106 -13.08 2.41 7.78
N GLY A 107 -12.41 3.53 7.54
CA GLY A 107 -12.62 4.77 8.28
C GLY A 107 -12.27 4.68 9.77
N ILE A 108 -11.44 3.71 10.16
CA ILE A 108 -11.06 3.48 11.56
C ILE A 108 -9.88 4.37 11.90
N LYS A 109 -10.07 5.28 12.86
CA LYS A 109 -9.03 6.17 13.38
C LYS A 109 -8.39 5.55 14.62
N GLU A 110 -7.39 4.71 14.41
CA GLU A 110 -6.60 4.09 15.48
C GLU A 110 -5.14 4.57 15.40
N SER A 111 -4.55 4.95 16.53
CA SER A 111 -3.13 5.33 16.55
C SER A 111 -2.26 4.10 16.37
N MET A 112 -1.37 4.12 15.38
CA MET A 112 -0.51 3.00 15.03
C MET A 112 0.94 3.48 14.92
N PRO A 113 1.72 3.38 16.01
CA PRO A 113 3.16 3.53 15.91
C PRO A 113 3.73 2.42 15.00
N PRO A 114 4.66 2.74 14.07
CA PRO A 114 5.30 1.73 13.23
C PRO A 114 6.07 0.66 14.02
N ASP A 115 6.47 0.98 15.26
CA ASP A 115 7.21 0.13 16.20
C ASP A 115 6.31 -0.63 17.20
N ASP A 116 4.99 -0.39 17.20
CA ASP A 116 4.04 -1.11 18.05
C ASP A 116 3.65 -2.46 17.43
N TYR A 117 4.60 -3.41 17.49
CA TYR A 117 4.51 -4.70 16.81
C TYR A 117 3.28 -5.51 17.23
N ASP A 118 3.00 -5.58 18.52
CA ASP A 118 1.89 -6.37 19.05
C ASP A 118 0.55 -5.81 18.57
N LYS A 119 0.42 -4.48 18.50
CA LYS A 119 -0.79 -3.83 18.01
C LYS A 119 -0.98 -4.02 16.50
N ASN A 120 0.07 -3.83 15.70
CA ASN A 120 0.01 -4.06 14.25
C ASN A 120 -0.41 -5.51 13.94
N MET A 121 0.13 -6.51 14.67
CA MET A 121 -0.27 -7.92 14.53
C MET A 121 -1.70 -8.19 14.97
N LYS A 122 -2.14 -7.67 16.11
CA LYS A 122 -3.52 -7.86 16.58
C LYS A 122 -4.53 -7.33 15.57
N ILE A 123 -4.25 -6.19 14.97
CA ILE A 123 -5.14 -5.60 13.97
C ILE A 123 -5.10 -6.42 12.67
N ALA A 124 -3.92 -6.87 12.25
CA ALA A 124 -3.79 -7.74 11.10
C ALA A 124 -4.58 -9.04 11.25
N PHE A 125 -4.46 -9.71 12.41
CA PHE A 125 -5.27 -10.88 12.75
C PHE A 125 -6.76 -10.58 12.75
N ALA A 126 -7.19 -9.46 13.33
CA ALA A 126 -8.59 -9.08 13.32
C ALA A 126 -9.11 -8.90 11.88
N PHE A 127 -8.31 -8.34 10.98
CA PHE A 127 -8.68 -8.23 9.57
C PHE A 127 -8.72 -9.57 8.85
N ASP A 128 -7.74 -10.44 9.08
CA ASP A 128 -7.63 -11.77 8.45
C ASP A 128 -8.77 -12.70 8.88
N GLU A 129 -9.09 -12.70 10.18
CA GLU A 129 -10.18 -13.49 10.77
C GLU A 129 -11.57 -12.85 10.59
N GLY A 130 -11.65 -11.67 9.97
CA GLY A 130 -12.92 -10.95 9.77
C GLY A 130 -13.59 -10.47 11.06
N VAL A 131 -12.81 -10.26 12.12
CA VAL A 131 -13.26 -9.80 13.44
C VAL A 131 -13.30 -8.26 13.49
N ASP A 132 -14.22 -7.72 14.30
CA ASP A 132 -14.28 -6.28 14.57
C ASP A 132 -13.01 -5.80 15.28
N VAL A 133 -12.20 -5.00 14.57
CA VAL A 133 -10.92 -4.47 15.04
C VAL A 133 -11.06 -3.69 16.35
N GLN A 134 -12.07 -2.82 16.47
CA GLN A 134 -12.23 -1.96 17.65
C GLN A 134 -12.64 -2.77 18.88
N LYS A 135 -13.45 -3.83 18.71
CA LYS A 135 -13.77 -4.76 19.80
C LYS A 135 -12.56 -5.62 20.16
N PHE A 136 -11.81 -6.08 19.15
CA PHE A 136 -10.63 -6.93 19.35
C PHE A 136 -9.51 -6.21 20.10
N LEU A 137 -9.30 -4.92 19.82
CA LEU A 137 -8.29 -4.09 20.50
C LEU A 137 -8.65 -3.70 21.95
N LYS A 138 -9.94 -3.71 22.31
CA LYS A 138 -10.42 -3.37 23.66
C LYS A 138 -10.37 -4.54 24.64
N ASN A 139 -10.13 -5.75 24.13
CA ASN A 139 -9.98 -6.99 24.91
C ASN A 139 -8.51 -7.38 25.03
#